data_AF-A0A536LTJ9-F1
#
_entry.id   AF-A0A536LTJ9-F1
#
_cell.length_a   1.000
_cell.length_b   1.000
_cell.length_c   1.000
_cell.angle_alpha   90.00
_cell.angle_beta   90.00
_cell.angle_gamma   90.00
#
_symmetry.space_group_name_H-M   'P 1'
#
loop_
_entity.id
_entity.type
_entity.pdbx_description
1 polymer ?
#
loop_
_entity_poly.entity_id
_entity_poly.type
_entity_poly.pdbx_seq_one_letter_code
_entity_poly.pdbx_strand_id
1 'polypeptide(L)'
;MWVTVEELRLLVERAAKRRPHLTSRLEKAAFLVLLRPIQQLHENVWRVGSEDGLRFYTVKRGQCECSDYLRHGANHPCKHRLALFLRRALEESARASRQPAAGGGLKDVDELCGFARRYQDMRHKRGGDIVT
;
A
#
# COMPACT_ATOMS: atom_id res chain seq x y z
N MET A 1 -12.36 -4.96 17.57
CA MET A 1 -12.97 -3.77 16.96
C MET A 1 -12.78 -3.89 15.46
N TRP A 2 -13.88 -3.92 14.72
CA TRP A 2 -13.89 -4.14 13.27
C TRP A 2 -13.48 -2.84 12.58
N VAL A 3 -12.57 -2.92 11.61
CA VAL A 3 -12.34 -1.80 10.69
C VAL A 3 -13.65 -1.54 9.96
N THR A 4 -14.14 -0.32 9.99
CA THR A 4 -15.40 0.03 9.34
C THR A 4 -15.18 0.30 7.85
N VAL A 5 -16.20 0.01 7.04
CA VAL A 5 -16.21 0.37 5.62
C VAL A 5 -16.02 1.89 5.43
N GLU A 6 -16.53 2.68 6.38
CA GLU A 6 -16.43 4.14 6.38
C GLU A 6 -14.98 4.64 6.54
N GLU A 7 -14.19 4.03 7.42
CA GLU A 7 -12.76 4.36 7.57
C GLU A 7 -11.98 4.10 6.28
N LEU A 8 -12.28 2.98 5.61
CA LEU A 8 -11.69 2.67 4.31
C LEU A 8 -12.11 3.69 3.24
N ARG A 9 -13.39 4.07 3.20
CA ARG A 9 -13.91 5.11 2.28
C ARG A 9 -13.16 6.43 2.46
N LEU A 10 -13.08 6.93 3.69
CA LEU A 10 -12.38 8.17 4.00
C LEU A 10 -10.88 8.09 3.66
N LEU A 11 -10.25 6.95 3.88
CA LEU A 11 -8.85 6.74 3.51
C LEU A 11 -8.64 6.80 1.99
N VAL A 12 -9.51 6.14 1.22
CA VAL A 12 -9.50 6.16 -0.25
C VAL A 12 -9.72 7.57 -0.77
N GLU A 13 -10.72 8.29 -0.26
CA GLU A 13 -11.00 9.67 -0.66
C GLU A 13 -9.82 10.59 -0.43
N ARG A 14 -9.19 10.53 0.75
CA ARG A 14 -7.98 11.32 1.05
C ARG A 14 -6.80 10.94 0.15
N ALA A 15 -6.63 9.66 -0.15
CA ALA A 15 -5.58 9.21 -1.06
C ALA A 15 -5.82 9.68 -2.50
N ALA A 16 -7.06 9.57 -2.98
CA ALA A 16 -7.48 9.99 -4.32
C ALA A 16 -7.36 11.52 -4.51
N LYS A 17 -7.80 12.32 -3.53
CA LYS A 17 -7.62 13.79 -3.55
C LYS A 17 -6.15 14.19 -3.69
N ARG A 18 -5.23 13.47 -3.03
CA ARG A 18 -3.79 13.74 -3.11
C ARG A 18 -3.14 13.21 -4.39
N ARG A 19 -3.68 12.14 -4.97
CA ARG A 19 -3.14 11.50 -6.19
C ARG A 19 -4.29 11.13 -7.14
N PRO A 20 -4.89 12.10 -7.84
CA PRO A 20 -6.09 11.85 -8.66
C PRO A 20 -5.88 10.83 -9.78
N HIS A 21 -4.66 10.74 -10.33
CA HIS A 21 -4.31 9.75 -11.34
C HIS A 21 -4.34 8.30 -10.84
N LEU A 22 -4.45 8.08 -9.52
CA LEU A 22 -4.56 6.75 -8.91
C LEU A 22 -5.98 6.39 -8.45
N THR A 23 -6.99 7.26 -8.62
CA THR A 23 -8.34 7.07 -8.06
C THR A 23 -8.92 5.68 -8.39
N SER A 24 -9.00 5.30 -9.66
CA SER A 24 -9.52 3.99 -10.06
C SER A 24 -8.69 2.81 -9.49
N ARG A 25 -7.37 3.00 -9.32
CA ARG A 25 -6.49 1.97 -8.73
C ARG A 25 -6.72 1.85 -7.22
N LEU A 26 -7.00 2.96 -6.54
CA LEU A 26 -7.33 2.99 -5.12
C LEU A 26 -8.70 2.36 -4.84
N GLU A 27 -9.69 2.62 -5.68
CA GLU A 27 -11.02 1.97 -5.59
C GLU A 27 -10.90 0.45 -5.77
N LYS A 28 -10.17 -0.01 -6.79
CA LYS A 28 -9.89 -1.44 -6.99
C LYS A 28 -9.10 -2.04 -5.83
N ALA A 29 -8.20 -1.28 -5.21
CA ALA A 29 -7.48 -1.74 -4.03
C ALA A 29 -8.41 -1.87 -2.81
N ALA A 30 -9.32 -0.92 -2.61
CA ALA A 30 -10.33 -0.98 -1.55
C ALA A 30 -11.26 -2.19 -1.73
N PHE A 31 -11.67 -2.48 -2.97
CA PHE A 31 -12.39 -3.72 -3.30
C PHE A 31 -11.64 -4.97 -2.83
N LEU A 32 -10.32 -5.05 -3.06
CA LEU A 32 -9.52 -6.18 -2.59
C LEU A 32 -9.47 -6.26 -1.06
N VAL A 33 -9.37 -5.12 -0.36
CA VAL A 33 -9.39 -5.07 1.10
C VAL A 33 -10.71 -5.61 1.66
N LEU A 34 -11.84 -5.27 1.04
CA LEU A 34 -13.17 -5.67 1.51
C LEU A 34 -13.52 -7.11 1.18
N LEU A 35 -13.18 -7.58 -0.03
CA LEU A 35 -13.80 -8.78 -0.62
C LEU A 35 -12.82 -9.90 -0.93
N ARG A 36 -11.51 -9.68 -0.73
CA ARG A 36 -10.49 -10.67 -1.05
C ARG A 36 -9.61 -11.00 0.15
N PRO A 37 -9.20 -12.27 0.29
CA PRO A 37 -8.26 -12.67 1.32
C PRO A 37 -6.93 -11.92 1.16
N ILE A 38 -6.49 -11.28 2.25
CA ILE A 38 -5.18 -10.66 2.37
C ILE A 38 -4.49 -11.25 3.60
N GLN A 39 -3.47 -12.07 3.37
CA GLN A 39 -2.84 -12.88 4.39
C GLN A 39 -1.35 -12.56 4.48
N GLN A 40 -0.84 -12.41 5.69
CA GLN A 40 0.60 -12.39 5.93
C GLN A 40 1.10 -13.84 5.94
N LEU A 41 2.07 -14.17 5.09
CA LEU A 41 2.69 -15.50 5.07
C LEU A 41 3.93 -15.52 5.97
N HIS A 42 4.79 -14.52 5.82
CA HIS A 42 6.03 -14.33 6.60
C HIS A 42 6.30 -12.84 6.81
N GLU A 43 7.39 -12.52 7.50
CA GLU A 43 7.87 -11.14 7.58
C GLU A 43 8.06 -10.55 6.18
N ASN A 44 7.41 -9.42 5.90
CA ASN A 44 7.45 -8.73 4.60
C ASN A 44 7.00 -9.56 3.38
N VAL A 45 6.29 -10.69 3.59
CA VAL A 45 5.70 -11.51 2.52
C VAL A 45 4.20 -11.63 2.72
N TRP A 46 3.45 -11.14 1.74
CA TRP A 46 1.99 -11.06 1.78
C TRP A 46 1.39 -11.79 0.59
N ARG A 47 0.27 -12.45 0.80
CA ARG A 47 -0.56 -13.05 -0.24
C ARG A 47 -1.85 -12.25 -0.36
N VAL A 48 -2.19 -11.82 -1.57
CA VAL A 48 -3.36 -10.98 -1.87
C VAL A 48 -4.20 -11.68 -2.93
N GLY A 49 -5.48 -11.91 -2.64
CA GLY A 49 -6.43 -12.46 -3.61
C GLY A 49 -6.61 -11.55 -4.82
N SER A 50 -6.85 -12.14 -5.98
CA SER A 50 -7.16 -11.44 -7.22
C SER A 50 -8.59 -10.89 -7.22
N GLU A 51 -8.88 -9.99 -8.16
CA GLU A 51 -10.22 -9.43 -8.33
C GLU A 51 -11.26 -10.49 -8.73
N ASP A 52 -10.87 -11.43 -9.61
CA ASP A 52 -11.70 -12.57 -10.01
C ASP A 52 -11.90 -13.62 -8.90
N GLY A 53 -11.14 -13.54 -7.81
CA GLY A 53 -11.22 -14.48 -6.68
C GLY A 53 -10.62 -15.86 -6.95
N LEU A 54 -10.05 -16.10 -8.14
CA LEU A 54 -9.53 -17.41 -8.55
C LEU A 54 -8.02 -17.57 -8.32
N ARG A 55 -7.32 -16.46 -8.12
CA ARG A 55 -5.86 -16.39 -8.08
C ARG A 55 -5.39 -15.64 -6.85
N PHE A 56 -4.12 -15.85 -6.53
CA PHE A 56 -3.43 -15.07 -5.53
C PHE A 56 -2.16 -14.49 -6.13
N TYR A 57 -1.78 -13.32 -5.62
CA TYR A 57 -0.53 -12.67 -5.94
C TYR A 57 0.26 -12.42 -4.67
N THR A 58 1.53 -12.74 -4.72
CA THR A 58 2.51 -12.53 -3.67
C THR A 58 3.10 -11.14 -3.80
N VAL A 59 3.16 -10.43 -2.67
CA VAL A 59 3.91 -9.19 -2.51
C VAL A 59 5.04 -9.45 -1.51
N LYS A 60 6.29 -9.45 -1.99
CA LYS A 60 7.49 -9.67 -1.19
C LYS A 60 8.34 -8.41 -1.18
N ARG A 61 8.59 -7.86 0.02
CA ARG A 61 9.40 -6.64 0.21
C ARG A 61 8.98 -5.49 -0.72
N GLY A 62 7.67 -5.32 -0.93
CA GLY A 62 7.10 -4.29 -1.79
C GLY A 62 7.07 -4.59 -3.29
N GLN A 63 7.64 -5.71 -3.75
CA GLN A 63 7.55 -6.19 -5.13
C GLN A 63 6.38 -7.14 -5.29
N CYS A 64 5.62 -7.04 -6.39
CA CYS A 64 4.42 -7.85 -6.61
C CYS A 64 4.57 -8.73 -7.85
N GLU A 65 4.06 -9.96 -7.82
CA GLU A 65 4.13 -10.87 -8.98
C GLU A 65 2.99 -10.68 -10.01
N CYS A 66 2.09 -9.71 -9.80
CA CYS A 66 1.00 -9.48 -10.75
C CYS A 66 1.49 -8.86 -12.06
N SER A 67 0.78 -9.13 -13.16
CA SER A 67 1.13 -8.66 -14.51
C SER A 67 1.29 -7.13 -14.64
N ASP A 68 0.52 -6.35 -13.87
CA ASP A 68 0.64 -4.89 -13.84
C ASP A 68 2.00 -4.43 -13.26
N TYR A 69 2.50 -5.12 -12.23
CA TYR A 69 3.83 -4.85 -11.68
C TYR A 69 4.93 -5.34 -12.61
N LEU A 70 4.79 -6.53 -13.20
CA LEU A 70 5.78 -7.05 -14.14
C LEU A 70 5.96 -6.14 -15.36
N ARG A 71 4.88 -5.49 -15.82
CA ARG A 71 4.92 -4.54 -16.94
C ARG A 71 5.48 -3.17 -16.59
N HIS A 72 5.16 -2.64 -15.42
CA HIS A 72 5.44 -1.23 -15.09
C HIS A 72 6.47 -1.03 -13.98
N GLY A 73 6.86 -2.10 -13.29
CA GLY A 73 7.85 -2.10 -12.22
C GLY A 73 7.42 -1.36 -10.96
N ALA A 74 8.41 -1.07 -10.11
CA ALA A 74 8.20 -0.48 -8.79
C ALA A 74 7.56 0.92 -8.84
N ASN A 75 7.77 1.64 -9.94
CA ASN A 75 7.35 3.01 -10.22
C ASN A 75 5.83 3.17 -10.28
N HIS A 76 5.14 2.07 -10.59
CA HIS A 76 3.71 2.07 -10.79
C HIS A 76 3.03 1.23 -9.71
N PRO A 77 2.22 1.84 -8.83
CA PRO A 77 1.57 1.09 -7.77
C PRO A 77 0.44 0.24 -8.36
N CYS A 78 0.63 -1.07 -8.35
CA CYS A 78 -0.43 -2.01 -8.67
C CYS A 78 -1.47 -2.07 -7.55
N LYS A 79 -2.69 -2.50 -7.89
CA LYS A 79 -3.80 -2.59 -6.94
C LYS A 79 -3.48 -3.45 -5.71
N HIS A 80 -2.67 -4.51 -5.84
CA HIS A 80 -2.30 -5.37 -4.72
C HIS A 80 -1.37 -4.64 -3.71
N ARG A 81 -0.41 -3.85 -4.22
CA ARG A 81 0.46 -3.03 -3.37
C ARG A 81 -0.33 -1.92 -2.68
N LEU A 82 -1.28 -1.32 -3.38
CA LEU A 82 -2.21 -0.33 -2.81
C LEU A 82 -3.14 -0.95 -1.76
N ALA A 83 -3.63 -2.17 -1.98
CA ALA A 83 -4.48 -2.87 -1.01
C ALA A 83 -3.73 -3.13 0.30
N LEU A 84 -2.46 -3.55 0.23
CA LEU A 84 -1.62 -3.69 1.42
C LEU A 84 -1.36 -2.36 2.12
N PHE A 85 -1.17 -1.28 1.36
CA PHE A 85 -1.05 0.06 1.92
C PHE A 85 -2.32 0.46 2.70
N LEU A 86 -3.49 0.30 2.10
CA LEU A 86 -4.77 0.63 2.74
C LEU A 86 -5.00 -0.23 3.99
N ARG A 87 -4.77 -1.54 3.91
CA ARG A 87 -4.90 -2.46 5.04
C ARG A 87 -4.03 -2.06 6.23
N ARG A 88 -2.76 -1.72 6.00
CA ARG A 88 -1.84 -1.31 7.06
C ARG A 88 -2.28 0.00 7.73
N ALA A 89 -2.69 0.99 6.95
CA ALA A 89 -3.18 2.26 7.49
C ALA A 89 -4.44 2.08 8.35
N LEU A 90 -5.30 1.13 7.98
CA LEU A 90 -6.49 0.78 8.78
C LEU A 90 -6.11 0.02 10.06
N GLU A 91 -5.17 -0.92 9.99
CA GLU A 91 -4.63 -1.61 11.17
C GLU A 91 -3.99 -0.64 12.16
N GLU A 92 -3.26 0.35 11.66
CA GLU A 92 -2.63 1.40 12.45
C GLU A 92 -3.65 2.33 13.10
N SER A 93 -4.65 2.80 12.33
CA SER A 93 -5.75 3.61 12.87
C SER A 93 -6.49 2.86 13.99
N ALA A 94 -6.79 1.58 13.76
CA ALA A 94 -7.44 0.74 14.77
C ALA A 94 -6.56 0.46 16.00
N ARG A 95 -5.22 0.53 15.88
CA ARG A 95 -4.30 0.43 17.04
C ARG A 95 -4.25 1.74 17.81
N ALA A 96 -4.18 2.88 17.12
CA ALA A 96 -4.19 4.20 17.75
C ALA A 96 -5.45 4.43 18.58
N SER A 97 -6.62 4.03 18.08
CA SER A 97 -7.89 4.11 18.84
C SER A 97 -7.95 3.20 20.08
N ARG A 98 -7.03 2.24 20.25
CA ARG A 98 -6.97 1.31 21.39
C ARG A 98 -6.07 1.80 22.53
N GLN A 99 -5.20 2.78 22.30
CA GLN A 99 -4.31 3.32 23.32
C GLN A 99 -4.97 4.55 23.98
N PRO A 100 -5.10 4.61 25.33
CA PRO A 100 -5.50 5.83 25.99
C PRO A 100 -4.45 6.91 25.70
N ALA A 101 -4.91 8.15 25.50
CA ALA A 101 -4.09 9.29 25.08
C ALA A 101 -2.96 9.59 26.09
N ALA A 102 -1.81 8.95 25.90
CA ALA A 102 -0.53 9.50 26.30
C ALA A 102 -0.08 10.40 25.14
N GLY A 103 -0.01 11.71 25.41
CA GLY A 103 0.23 12.77 24.44
C GLY A 103 1.28 12.42 23.38
N GLY A 104 0.84 12.38 22.13
CA GLY A 104 1.67 12.14 20.97
C GLY A 104 0.86 12.41 19.71
N GLY A 105 0.91 13.66 19.25
CA GLY A 105 0.19 14.11 18.07
C GLY A 105 0.53 13.27 16.83
N LEU A 106 -0.45 13.19 15.94
CA LEU A 106 -0.43 12.57 14.62
C LEU A 106 0.76 13.06 13.77
N LYS A 107 1.92 12.44 13.98
CA LYS A 107 3.12 12.45 13.14
C LYS A 107 3.23 10.98 12.66
N ASP A 108 3.32 10.59 11.40
CA ASP A 108 3.80 11.24 10.19
C ASP A 108 3.11 10.58 8.99
N VAL A 109 2.26 11.31 8.30
CA VAL A 109 1.92 11.00 6.89
C VAL A 109 3.19 11.14 6.02
N ASP A 110 4.25 11.80 6.53
CA ASP A 110 5.55 11.89 5.88
C ASP A 110 6.32 10.56 5.83
N GLU A 111 5.96 9.54 6.63
CA GLU A 111 6.44 8.17 6.43
C GLU A 111 5.85 7.53 5.16
N LEU A 112 4.71 8.03 4.67
CA LEU A 112 4.12 7.69 3.36
C LEU A 112 4.87 8.34 2.20
N CYS A 113 5.53 9.47 2.45
CA CYS A 113 6.58 10.00 1.59
C CYS A 113 7.88 9.20 1.74
N GLY A 114 8.12 8.47 2.83
CA GLY A 114 9.25 7.56 3.01
C GLY A 114 9.33 6.45 1.95
N PHE A 115 8.18 5.90 1.52
CA PHE A 115 8.13 4.96 0.39
C PHE A 115 8.48 5.63 -0.95
N ALA A 116 8.19 6.93 -1.10
CA ALA A 116 8.59 7.74 -2.27
C ALA A 116 10.05 8.24 -2.18
N ARG A 117 10.57 8.53 -0.98
CA ARG A 117 11.97 8.94 -0.69
C ARG A 117 12.94 7.78 -0.89
N ARG A 118 12.63 6.59 -0.35
CA ARG A 118 13.42 5.36 -0.59
C ARG A 118 13.41 4.94 -2.06
N TYR A 119 12.39 5.38 -2.79
CA TYR A 119 12.25 5.21 -4.23
C TYR A 119 13.04 6.28 -5.04
N GLN A 120 13.20 7.50 -4.51
CA GLN A 120 14.10 8.54 -5.06
C GLN A 120 15.59 8.23 -4.82
N ASP A 121 15.96 7.71 -3.64
CA ASP A 121 17.35 7.29 -3.34
C ASP A 121 17.86 6.17 -4.26
N MET A 122 16.97 5.28 -4.71
CA MET A 122 17.29 4.23 -5.68
C MET A 122 17.43 4.72 -7.14
N ARG A 123 17.01 5.96 -7.45
CA ARG A 123 17.35 6.61 -8.74
C ARG A 123 18.74 7.23 -8.70
N HIS A 124 19.16 7.81 -7.57
CA HIS A 124 20.46 8.48 -7.46
C HIS A 124 21.64 7.48 -7.50
N LYS A 125 21.48 6.28 -6.93
CA LYS A 125 22.53 5.23 -6.93
C LYS A 125 22.73 4.49 -8.28
N ARG A 126 21.98 4.80 -9.33
CA ARG A 126 22.12 4.19 -10.67
C ARG A 126 22.56 5.18 -11.75
N GLY A 127 22.90 6.40 -11.35
CA GLY A 127 23.36 7.48 -12.25
C GLY A 127 24.83 7.86 -12.08
N GLY A 128 25.66 7.00 -11.49
CA GLY A 128 27.10 7.19 -11.36
C GLY A 128 27.84 5.95 -11.84
N ASP A 129 28.70 6.17 -12.83
CA ASP A 129 29.81 5.31 -13.28
C ASP A 129 29.49 4.19 -14.27
N ILE A 130 29.33 4.59 -15.55
CA ILE A 130 30.05 3.90 -16.63
C ILE A 130 31.22 4.81 -17.00
N VAL A 131 32.35 4.63 -16.32
CA VAL A 131 33.68 4.97 -16.83
C VAL A 131 34.51 3.70 -16.70
N THR A 132 34.58 2.95 -17.79
CA THR A 132 35.80 2.40 -18.44
C THR A 132 35.37 1.45 -19.55
#